data_AF-A0A378N141-F1
#
_entry.id   AF-A0A378N141-F1
#
_cell.length_a   1.000
_cell.length_b   1.000
_cell.length_c   1.000
_cell.angle_alpha   90.00
_cell.angle_beta   90.00
_cell.angle_gamma   90.00
#
_symmetry.space_group_name_H-M   'P 1'
#
loop_
_entity.id
_entity.type
_entity.pdbx_description
1 polymer ?
#
loop_
_entity_poly.entity_id
_entity_poly.type
_entity_poly.pdbx_seq_one_letter_code
_entity_poly.pdbx_strand_id
1 'polypeptide(L)'
;MKNHLKNITPQNNVVETTAIELISEEQLSQIQQLMQVTGTEEAKILASVGVQTLNQIPKSHAERVIKKLNLTLDKQNAEKADNGGSVGEEIPL
;
A
#
# COMPACT_ATOMS: atom_id res chain seq x y z
N MET A 1 34.19 -46.92 -33.25
CA MET A 1 34.49 -45.69 -32.47
C MET A 1 33.72 -44.55 -33.13
N LYS A 2 32.85 -43.74 -32.53
CA LYS A 2 32.31 -43.54 -31.18
C LYS A 2 30.94 -42.88 -31.39
N ASN A 3 29.92 -43.24 -30.61
CA ASN A 3 28.58 -42.65 -30.69
C ASN A 3 28.62 -41.27 -30.03
N HIS A 4 28.23 -40.23 -30.77
CA HIS A 4 28.15 -38.86 -30.25
C HIS A 4 26.72 -38.64 -29.73
N LEU A 5 26.40 -39.23 -28.58
CA LEU A 5 25.22 -38.82 -27.82
C LEU A 5 25.49 -37.38 -27.33
N LYS A 6 24.96 -36.40 -28.04
CA LYS A 6 24.84 -35.03 -27.55
C LYS A 6 23.89 -35.07 -26.36
N ASN A 7 24.45 -35.15 -25.17
CA ASN A 7 23.73 -34.98 -23.91
C ASN A 7 23.27 -33.52 -23.85
N ILE A 8 22.11 -33.25 -24.43
CA ILE A 8 21.37 -32.02 -24.19
C ILE A 8 20.78 -32.13 -22.78
N THR A 9 21.57 -31.77 -21.78
CA THR A 9 21.02 -31.48 -20.47
C THR A 9 20.08 -30.28 -20.65
N PRO A 10 18.76 -30.40 -20.40
CA PRO A 10 17.91 -29.23 -20.41
C PRO A 10 18.43 -28.32 -19.29
N GLN A 11 18.98 -27.17 -19.70
CA GLN A 11 19.26 -26.08 -18.78
C GLN A 11 17.89 -25.70 -18.20
N ASN A 12 17.60 -26.21 -17.01
CA ASN A 12 16.41 -25.85 -16.27
C ASN A 12 16.55 -24.36 -15.97
N ASN A 13 16.00 -23.54 -16.86
CA ASN A 13 15.93 -22.11 -16.71
C ASN A 13 14.91 -21.89 -15.60
N VAL A 14 15.36 -22.07 -14.35
CA VAL A 14 14.62 -21.70 -13.17
C VAL A 14 14.48 -20.19 -13.30
N VAL A 15 13.39 -19.77 -13.93
CA VAL A 15 12.93 -18.41 -13.85
C VAL A 15 12.67 -18.24 -12.36
N GLU A 16 13.56 -17.53 -11.68
CA GLU A 16 13.31 -17.00 -10.35
C GLU A 16 12.11 -16.08 -10.49
N THR A 17 10.92 -16.66 -10.51
CA THR A 17 9.68 -15.96 -10.36
C THR A 17 9.79 -15.36 -8.97
N THR A 18 10.20 -14.10 -8.88
CA THR A 18 10.16 -13.35 -7.64
C THR A 18 8.72 -13.45 -7.18
N ALA A 19 8.48 -14.28 -6.16
CA ALA A 19 7.15 -14.41 -5.60
C ALA A 19 6.83 -13.04 -5.02
N ILE A 20 6.05 -12.24 -5.75
CA ILE A 20 5.61 -10.95 -5.28
C ILE A 20 4.67 -11.27 -4.11
N GLU A 21 5.15 -11.10 -2.89
CA GLU A 21 4.32 -11.27 -1.70
C GLU A 21 3.19 -10.25 -1.76
N LEU A 22 1.99 -10.76 -2.01
CA LEU A 22 0.77 -9.97 -2.00
C LEU A 22 0.38 -9.57 -0.57
N ILE A 23 -0.42 -8.52 -0.49
CA ILE A 23 -1.00 -8.03 0.75
C ILE A 23 -1.68 -9.15 1.54
N SER A 24 -1.46 -9.16 2.86
CA SER A 24 -2.16 -10.09 3.76
C SER A 24 -3.57 -9.61 4.07
N GLU A 25 -4.48 -10.52 4.44
CA GLU A 25 -5.87 -10.20 4.79
C GLU A 25 -5.98 -9.14 5.89
N GLU A 26 -5.10 -9.21 6.89
CA GLU A 26 -5.01 -8.21 7.97
C GLU A 26 -4.68 -6.82 7.43
N GLN A 27 -3.69 -6.72 6.54
CA GLN A 27 -3.31 -5.46 5.93
C GLN A 27 -4.39 -4.92 5.00
N LEU A 28 -5.09 -5.80 4.27
CA LEU A 28 -6.22 -5.43 3.42
C LEU A 28 -7.34 -4.80 4.26
N SER A 29 -7.73 -5.47 5.35
CA SER A 29 -8.75 -5.00 6.28
C SER A 29 -8.37 -3.64 6.87
N GLN A 30 -7.11 -3.48 7.29
CA GLN A 30 -6.61 -2.22 7.82
C GLN A 30 -6.66 -1.08 6.80
N ILE A 31 -6.29 -1.33 5.54
CA ILE A 31 -6.41 -0.34 4.46
C ILE A 31 -7.87 0.05 4.25
N GLN A 32 -8.79 -0.92 4.18
CA GLN A 32 -10.22 -0.65 3.99
C GLN A 32 -10.82 0.18 5.13
N GLN A 33 -10.45 -0.10 6.38
CA GLN A 33 -10.88 0.70 7.53
C GLN A 33 -10.33 2.12 7.43
N LEU A 34 -9.03 2.29 7.19
CA LEU A 34 -8.41 3.60 7.06
C LEU A 34 -8.97 4.40 5.89
N MET A 35 -9.32 3.75 4.77
CA MET A 35 -10.00 4.37 3.65
C MET A 35 -11.36 4.93 4.03
N GLN A 36 -12.18 4.15 4.75
CA GLN A 36 -13.48 4.61 5.23
C GLN A 36 -13.35 5.80 6.18
N VAL A 37 -12.39 5.75 7.12
CA VAL A 37 -12.22 6.83 8.10
C VAL A 37 -11.66 8.11 7.46
N THR A 38 -10.69 7.98 6.56
CA THR A 38 -10.06 9.14 5.89
C THR A 38 -10.87 9.66 4.70
N GLY A 39 -11.89 8.93 4.25
CA GLY A 39 -12.63 9.21 3.01
C GLY A 39 -11.78 9.00 1.75
N THR A 40 -10.74 8.17 1.80
CA THR A 40 -9.86 7.92 0.65
C THR A 40 -10.50 6.92 -0.30
N GLU A 41 -10.69 7.34 -1.55
CA GLU A 41 -11.20 6.48 -2.62
C GLU A 41 -10.23 5.35 -2.97
N GLU A 42 -10.76 4.15 -3.20
CA GLU A 42 -9.98 2.98 -3.60
C GLU A 42 -9.13 3.25 -4.84
N ALA A 43 -9.73 3.88 -5.85
CA ALA A 43 -9.08 4.24 -7.10
C ALA A 43 -7.78 5.05 -6.90
N LYS A 44 -7.70 5.91 -5.88
CA LYS A 44 -6.49 6.69 -5.59
C LYS A 44 -5.36 5.82 -5.06
N ILE A 45 -5.69 4.79 -4.28
CA ILE A 45 -4.72 3.82 -3.77
C ILE A 45 -4.24 2.92 -4.90
N LEU A 46 -5.17 2.38 -5.67
CA LEU A 46 -4.89 1.56 -6.85
C LEU A 46 -3.99 2.28 -7.83
N ALA A 47 -4.29 3.55 -8.16
CA ALA A 47 -3.47 4.39 -9.02
C ALA A 47 -2.09 4.72 -8.41
N SER A 48 -2.00 4.91 -7.09
CA SER A 48 -0.73 5.18 -6.40
C SER A 48 0.22 3.99 -6.43
N VAL A 49 -0.32 2.76 -6.46
CA VAL A 49 0.45 1.51 -6.48
C VAL A 49 0.63 0.98 -7.91
N GLY A 50 -0.28 1.32 -8.83
CA GLY A 50 -0.29 0.81 -10.20
C GLY A 50 -0.96 -0.56 -10.34
N VAL A 51 -1.93 -0.87 -9.48
CA VAL A 51 -2.64 -2.17 -9.48
C VAL A 51 -4.14 -1.99 -9.75
N GLN A 52 -4.81 -3.06 -10.15
CA GLN A 52 -6.23 -3.02 -10.50
C GLN A 52 -7.16 -3.32 -9.33
N THR A 53 -6.69 -4.05 -8.31
CA THR A 53 -7.49 -4.40 -7.12
C THR A 53 -6.62 -4.36 -5.87
N LEU A 54 -7.25 -4.16 -4.70
CA LEU A 54 -6.54 -4.09 -3.43
C LEU A 54 -5.77 -5.38 -3.12
N ASN A 55 -6.30 -6.54 -3.50
CA ASN A 55 -5.63 -7.85 -3.32
C ASN A 55 -4.35 -8.01 -4.15
N GLN A 56 -4.16 -7.18 -5.17
CA GLN A 56 -2.94 -7.19 -6.00
C GLN A 56 -1.86 -6.26 -5.45
N ILE A 57 -2.13 -5.51 -4.38
CA ILE A 57 -1.14 -4.67 -3.73
C ILE A 57 -0.03 -5.57 -3.17
N PRO A 58 1.24 -5.36 -3.52
CA PRO A 58 2.35 -6.07 -2.87
C PRO A 58 2.45 -5.64 -1.40
N LYS A 59 2.87 -6.54 -0.49
CA LYS A 59 3.13 -6.23 0.94
C LYS A 59 3.96 -4.95 1.13
N SER A 60 5.04 -4.83 0.34
CA SER A 60 5.93 -3.65 0.37
C SER A 60 5.19 -2.33 0.09
N HIS A 61 4.17 -2.37 -0.76
CA HIS A 61 3.32 -1.22 -1.04
C HIS A 61 2.18 -1.07 -0.03
N ALA A 62 1.65 -2.16 0.53
CA ALA A 62 0.59 -2.15 1.52
C ALA A 62 0.99 -1.33 2.75
N GLU A 63 2.19 -1.55 3.30
CA GLU A 63 2.71 -0.77 4.43
C GLU A 63 2.81 0.72 4.11
N ARG A 64 3.25 1.04 2.88
CA ARG A 64 3.36 2.43 2.41
C ARG A 64 1.98 3.09 2.29
N VAL A 65 0.98 2.36 1.80
CA VAL A 65 -0.42 2.84 1.71
C VAL A 65 -0.98 3.07 3.11
N ILE A 66 -0.83 2.11 4.01
CA ILE A 66 -1.25 2.20 5.42
C ILE A 66 -0.63 3.43 6.07
N LYS A 67 0.67 3.64 5.92
CA LYS A 67 1.38 4.80 6.50
C LYS A 67 0.82 6.11 5.95
N LYS A 68 0.57 6.18 4.63
CA LYS A 68 0.00 7.36 3.99
C LYS A 68 -1.41 7.67 4.50
N LEU A 69 -2.26 6.65 4.67
CA LEU A 69 -3.60 6.84 5.20
C LEU A 69 -3.58 7.27 6.67
N ASN A 70 -2.70 6.69 7.49
CA ASN A 70 -2.52 7.14 8.87
C ASN A 70 -2.04 8.60 8.95
N LEU A 71 -1.12 9.02 8.08
CA LEU A 71 -0.70 10.42 7.99
C LEU A 71 -1.86 11.36 7.60
N THR A 72 -2.70 10.93 6.64
CA THR A 72 -3.91 11.68 6.28
C THR A 72 -4.86 11.80 7.48
N LEU A 73 -5.07 10.69 8.21
CA LEU A 73 -5.92 10.65 9.39
C LEU A 73 -5.38 11.56 10.51
N ASP A 74 -4.09 11.45 10.81
CA ASP A 74 -3.40 12.25 11.81
C ASP A 74 -3.49 13.74 11.47
N LYS A 75 -3.26 14.10 10.20
CA LYS A 75 -3.44 15.48 9.72
C LYS A 75 -4.88 15.96 9.89
N GLN A 76 -5.88 15.15 9.51
CA GLN A 76 -7.29 15.49 9.71
C GLN A 76 -7.63 15.67 11.20
N ASN A 77 -7.03 14.87 12.07
CA ASN A 77 -7.23 14.98 13.51
C ASN A 77 -6.54 16.22 14.10
N ALA A 78 -5.32 16.52 13.64
CA ALA A 78 -4.58 17.72 14.01
C ALA A 78 -5.31 18.98 13.54
N GLU A 79 -5.80 19.03 12.30
CA GLU A 79 -6.59 20.16 11.78
C GLU A 79 -7.89 20.38 12.58
N LYS A 80 -8.53 19.29 13.05
CA LYS A 80 -9.70 19.38 13.95
C LYS A 80 -9.33 19.85 15.35
N ALA A 81 -8.17 19.47 15.87
CA ALA A 81 -7.68 19.93 17.17
C ALA A 81 -7.25 21.40 17.13
N ASP A 82 -6.62 21.85 16.04
CA ASP A 82 -6.16 23.23 15.84
C ASP A 82 -7.34 24.19 15.60
N ASN A 83 -8.37 23.75 14.89
CA ASN A 83 -9.63 24.50 14.74
C ASN A 83 -10.52 24.46 16.00
N GLY A 84 -10.14 23.70 17.04
CA GLY A 84 -10.75 23.76 18.37
C GLY A 84 -10.16 24.84 19.28
N GLY A 85 -9.15 25.59 18.81
CA GLY A 85 -8.38 26.56 19.59
C GLY A 85 -8.37 27.99 19.03
N SER A 86 -9.32 28.38 18.18
CA SER A 86 -9.52 29.79 17.75
C SER A 86 -10.87 30.37 18.22
N VAL A 87 -11.16 30.22 19.51
CA VAL A 87 -11.99 31.17 20.27
C VAL A 87 -11.07 31.80 21.30
N GLY A 88 -10.29 32.77 20.86
CA GLY A 88 -9.21 33.32 21.67
C GLY A 88 -8.61 34.59 21.07
N GLU A 89 -9.45 35.54 20.67
CA GLU A 89 -9.04 36.94 20.76
C GLU A 89 -10.27 37.78 21.07
N GLU A 90 -10.61 37.84 22.37
CA GLU A 90 -11.36 38.97 22.89
C GLU A 90 -10.51 40.22 22.62
N ILE A 91 -11.04 41.09 21.77
CA ILE A 91 -10.46 42.39 21.41
C ILE A 91 -10.29 43.19 22.72
N PRO A 92 -9.07 43.59 23.12
CA PRO A 92 -8.91 44.39 24.33
C PRO A 92 -9.48 45.80 24.11
N LEU A 93 -10.30 46.27 25.06
CA LEU A 93 -10.81 47.64 25.16
C LEU A 93 -9.72 48.60 25.67
#